data_AF-A0AAU1XS66-F1
#
_entry.id   AF-A0AAU1XS66-F1
#
_cell.length_a   1.000
_cell.length_b   1.000
_cell.length_c   1.000
_cell.angle_alpha   90.00
_cell.angle_beta   90.00
_cell.angle_gamma   90.00
#
_symmetry.space_group_name_H-M   'P 1'
#
loop_
_entity.id
_entity.type
_entity.pdbx_description
1 polymer ?
#
loop_
_entity_poly.entity_id
_entity_poly.type
_entity_poly.pdbx_seq_one_letter_code
_entity_poly.pdbx_strand_id
1 'polypeptide(L)' 'MPRRAARREQLLVHLAETLFTVDREYTEPEVNDALRTVHEDCSALRRYLITSGLLTRTRDGRSYRRSTTTR' A
#
# COMPACT_ATOMS: atom_id res chain seq x y z
N MET A 1 11.49 23.27 4.25
CA MET A 1 11.80 22.11 3.37
C MET A 1 11.06 20.87 3.86
N PRO A 2 10.12 20.26 3.11
CA PRO A 2 9.29 19.16 3.60
C PRO A 2 10.04 17.81 3.52
N ARG A 3 11.17 17.68 4.23
CA ARG A 3 12.01 16.46 4.23
C ARG A 3 11.26 15.23 4.76
N ARG A 4 10.29 15.44 5.67
CA ARG A 4 9.49 14.35 6.27
C ARG A 4 8.45 13.77 5.30
N ALA A 5 7.88 14.60 4.43
CA ALA A 5 6.87 14.14 3.46
C ALA A 5 7.51 13.25 2.38
N ALA A 6 8.62 13.72 1.78
CA ALA A 6 9.34 12.96 0.77
C ALA A 6 9.87 11.61 1.29
N ARG A 7 10.37 11.57 2.54
CA ARG A 7 10.84 10.33 3.15
C ARG A 7 9.72 9.31 3.37
N ARG A 8 8.53 9.79 3.75
CA ARG A 8 7.37 8.94 3.95
C ARG A 8 6.85 8.37 2.63
N GLU A 9 6.83 9.17 1.59
CA GLU A 9 6.41 8.73 0.26
C GLU A 9 7.34 7.65 -0.28
N GLN A 10 8.66 7.84 -0.19
CA GLN A 10 9.64 6.82 -0.55
C GLN A 10 9.46 5.52 0.25
N LEU A 11 9.18 5.61 1.55
CA LEU A 11 8.87 4.43 2.37
C LEU A 11 7.63 3.71 1.85
N LEU A 12 6.55 4.43 1.53
CA LEU A 12 5.32 3.82 1.03
C LEU A 12 5.54 3.15 -0.33
N VAL A 13 6.30 3.78 -1.24
CA VAL A 13 6.68 3.18 -2.54
C VAL A 13 7.44 1.88 -2.31
N HIS A 14 8.45 1.91 -1.43
CA HIS A 14 9.25 0.74 -1.12
C HIS A 14 8.41 -0.40 -0.51
N LEU A 15 7.46 -0.08 0.37
CA LEU A 15 6.52 -1.06 0.92
C LEU A 15 5.61 -1.64 -0.15
N ALA A 16 5.09 -0.81 -1.05
CA ALA A 16 4.26 -1.26 -2.15
C ALA A 16 5.01 -2.24 -3.07
N GLU A 17 6.26 -1.92 -3.38
CA GLU A 17 7.16 -2.74 -4.22
C GLU A 17 7.57 -4.06 -3.56
N THR A 18 7.85 -4.03 -2.26
CA THR A 18 8.38 -5.19 -1.53
C THR A 18 7.28 -6.17 -1.15
N LEU A 19 6.10 -5.67 -0.81
CA LEU A 19 5.00 -6.50 -0.27
C LEU A 19 3.98 -6.93 -1.32
N PHE A 20 3.86 -6.21 -2.45
CA PHE A 20 2.80 -6.43 -3.42
C PHE A 20 3.30 -6.51 -4.87
N THR A 21 2.72 -7.45 -5.63
CA THR A 21 2.96 -7.60 -7.06
C THR A 21 1.82 -6.99 -7.87
N VAL A 22 2.13 -6.52 -9.08
CA VAL A 22 1.15 -5.86 -9.98
C VAL A 22 0.17 -6.85 -10.60
N ASP A 23 0.58 -8.10 -10.79
CA ASP A 23 -0.21 -9.16 -11.43
C ASP A 23 -1.01 -10.02 -10.45
N ARG A 24 -1.09 -9.60 -9.18
CA ARG A 24 -1.84 -10.32 -8.14
C ARG A 24 -2.91 -9.42 -7.53
N GLU A 25 -4.07 -10.02 -7.28
CA GLU A 25 -5.08 -9.45 -6.40
C GLU A 25 -4.92 -9.99 -4.99
N TYR A 26 -5.10 -9.12 -4.01
CA TYR A 26 -5.00 -9.41 -2.60
C TYR A 26 -6.32 -9.10 -1.93
N THR A 27 -6.75 -9.97 -1.02
CA THR A 27 -7.86 -9.71 -0.12
C THR A 27 -7.43 -8.77 1.01
N GLU A 28 -8.39 -8.13 1.68
CA GLU A 28 -8.12 -7.31 2.86
C GLU A 28 -7.27 -8.03 3.93
N PRO A 29 -7.56 -9.29 4.30
CA PRO A 29 -6.72 -10.05 5.23
C PRO A 29 -5.29 -10.25 4.73
N GLU A 30 -5.09 -10.61 3.46
CA GLU A 30 -3.74 -10.77 2.89
C GLU A 30 -2.94 -9.46 2.89
N VAL A 31 -3.60 -8.33 2.59
CA VAL A 31 -2.98 -7.01 2.69
C VAL A 31 -2.60 -6.70 4.12
N ASN A 32 -3.49 -6.98 5.08
CA ASN A 32 -3.22 -6.74 6.49
C ASN A 32 -2.05 -7.60 6.99
N ASP A 33 -2.01 -8.87 6.61
CA ASP A 33 -0.95 -9.79 7.02
C ASP A 33 0.41 -9.37 6.43
N ALA A 34 0.45 -8.95 5.15
CA ALA A 34 1.66 -8.42 4.54
C ALA A 34 2.16 -7.15 5.25
N LEU A 35 1.26 -6.21 5.56
CA LEU A 35 1.64 -4.97 6.26
C LEU A 35 2.06 -5.21 7.71
N ARG A 36 1.52 -6.23 8.37
CA ARG A 36 1.85 -6.60 9.76
C ARG A 36 3.31 -7.04 9.91
N THR A 37 3.93 -7.51 8.83
CA THR A 37 5.38 -7.81 8.82
C THR A 37 6.25 -6.59 9.04
N VAL A 38 5.71 -5.39 8.82
CA VAL A 38 6.44 -4.11 8.91
C VAL A 38 5.95 -3.28 10.10
N HIS A 39 4.64 -3.20 10.33
CA HIS A 39 4.07 -2.39 11.41
C HIS A 39 2.69 -2.90 11.86
N GLU A 40 2.40 -2.79 13.15
CA GLU A 40 1.13 -3.23 13.75
C GLU A 40 -0.09 -2.44 13.23
N ASP A 41 0.09 -1.15 12.94
CA ASP A 41 -0.94 -0.29 12.34
C ASP A 41 -1.08 -0.52 10.81
N CYS A 42 -1.51 -1.72 10.46
CA CYS A 42 -1.77 -2.14 9.08
C CYS A 42 -2.88 -1.28 8.44
N SER A 43 -3.87 -0.86 9.25
CA SER A 43 -5.00 -0.05 8.81
C SER A 43 -4.55 1.33 8.32
N ALA A 44 -3.68 2.01 9.05
CA ALA A 44 -3.12 3.29 8.62
C ALA A 44 -2.22 3.13 7.39
N LEU A 45 -1.33 2.13 7.38
CA LEU A 45 -0.47 1.86 6.22
C LEU A 45 -1.28 1.61 4.95
N ARG A 46 -2.31 0.76 5.02
CA ARG A 46 -3.21 0.48 3.90
C ARG A 46 -3.91 1.76 3.42
N ARG A 47 -4.40 2.59 4.33
CA ARG A 47 -5.00 3.89 3.97
C ARG A 47 -4.00 4.80 3.27
N TYR A 48 -2.75 4.82 3.72
CA TYR A 48 -1.71 5.63 3.09
C TYR A 48 -1.32 5.13 1.71
N LEU A 49 -1.20 3.82 1.52
CA LEU A 49 -0.95 3.21 0.21
C LEU A 49 -2.07 3.52 -0.79
N ILE A 50 -3.34 3.53 -0.36
CA ILE A 50 -4.47 3.89 -1.22
C ILE A 50 -4.47 5.39 -1.53
N THR A 51 -4.32 6.24 -0.52
CA THR A 51 -4.36 7.71 -0.70
C THR A 51 -3.18 8.25 -1.49
N SER A 52 -2.03 7.56 -1.46
CA SER A 52 -0.88 7.84 -2.33
C SER A 52 -0.98 7.21 -3.72
N GLY A 53 -2.05 6.45 -4.00
CA GLY A 53 -2.26 5.82 -5.30
C GLY A 53 -1.40 4.59 -5.58
N LEU A 54 -0.70 4.04 -4.59
CA LEU A 54 0.17 2.85 -4.72
C LEU A 54 -0.62 1.53 -4.65
N LEU A 55 -1.74 1.53 -3.94
CA LEU A 55 -2.73 0.45 -3.96
C LEU A 55 -4.07 0.98 -4.46
N THR A 56 -4.74 0.17 -5.27
CA THR A 56 -6.15 0.34 -5.62
C THR A 56 -6.98 -0.68 -4.88
N ARG A 57 -8.24 -0.35 -4.61
CA ARG A 57 -9.23 -1.30 -4.05
C ARG A 57 -10.48 -1.32 -4.91
N THR A 58 -11.16 -2.46 -4.95
CA THR A 58 -12.50 -2.57 -5.53
C THR A 58 -13.52 -1.80 -4.69
N ARG A 59 -14.65 -1.41 -5.30
CA ARG A 59 -15.68 -0.59 -4.66
C ARG A 59 -16.32 -1.28 -3.44
N ASP A 60 -16.39 -2.60 -3.47
CA ASP A 60 -16.85 -3.46 -2.36
C ASP A 60 -15.77 -3.66 -1.27
N GLY A 61 -14.55 -3.16 -1.48
CA GLY A 61 -13.44 -3.20 -0.52
C GLY A 61 -12.81 -4.58 -0.34
N ARG A 62 -13.20 -5.57 -1.13
CA ARG A 62 -12.78 -6.96 -0.97
C ARG A 62 -11.44 -7.28 -1.60
N SER A 63 -11.10 -6.59 -2.69
CA SER A 63 -9.88 -6.85 -3.44
C SER A 63 -9.02 -5.60 -3.55
N TYR A 64 -7.72 -5.81 -3.48
CA TYR A 64 -6.67 -4.81 -3.58
C TYR A 64 -5.69 -5.23 -4.66
N ARG A 65 -5.14 -4.26 -5.40
CA ARG A 65 -4.09 -4.48 -6.39
C ARG A 65 -3.06 -3.35 -6.33
N ARG A 66 -1.79 -3.69 -6.56
CA ARG A 66 -0.74 -2.68 -6.74
C ARG A 66 -0.99 -1.87 -8.01
N SER A 67 -0.97 -0.55 -7.87
CA SER A 67 -1.08 0.36 -9.01
C SER A 67 0.20 0.33 -9.84
N THR A 68 0.04 0.23 -11.16
CA THR A 68 1.14 0.41 -12.13
C THR A 68 1.34 1.88 -12.51
N THR A 69 0.39 2.75 -12.16
CA THR A 69 0.46 4.18 -12.41
C THR A 69 1.33 4.86 -11.35
N THR A 70 2.64 4.74 -11.49
CA THR A 70 3.56 5.72 -10.86
C THR A 70 3.59 6.91 -11.79
N ARG A 71 2.86 7.98 -11.45
CA ARG A 71 2.79 9.22 -12.23
C ARG A 71 3.76 10.25 -11.69
#